data_AF-A0A8J7TRP6-F1
#
_entry.id   AF-A0A8J7TRP6-F1
#
_cell.length_a   1.000
_cell.length_b   1.000
_cell.length_c   1.000
_cell.angle_alpha   90.00
_cell.angle_beta   90.00
_cell.angle_gamma   90.00
#
_symmetry.space_group_name_H-M   'P 1'
#
loop_
_entity.id
_entity.type
_entity.pdbx_description
1 polymer ?
#
loop_
_entity_poly.entity_id
_entity_poly.type
_entity_poly.pdbx_seq_one_letter_code
_entity_poly.pdbx_strand_id
1 'polypeptide(L)'
;MNSTINWIRRRGLQTLFFSLAVVISLGLLLSIISVSWTVFNKSLWRQSFCLSSDCIKSTKDLFAGSIDVLDVFSKISAWIATVGGIVVALLSYINSTAATAFGNHVSHSKIFYDYLTAEIGKRDRLNLSSVDIYRIYALAFENSRLGVMQVSMKYRGRMRGVAKVIDDSNALIQSASVDGFRFKDHQHRLIIALADLGIKLTTQPRIDFFEVEEEVFGLLDALNNVFCSEDPIGPLPQRNYR
;
A
#
# COMPACT_ATOMS: atom_id res chain seq x y z
N MET A 1 -12.84 4.45 -3.33
CA MET A 1 -11.68 4.59 -4.24
C MET A 1 -11.59 3.43 -5.24
N ASN A 2 -11.72 2.17 -4.82
CA ASN A 2 -11.66 1.01 -5.75
C ASN A 2 -12.78 0.97 -6.81
N SER A 3 -14.00 1.44 -6.51
CA SER A 3 -15.11 1.45 -7.49
C SER A 3 -14.84 2.41 -8.65
N THR A 4 -14.33 3.61 -8.37
CA THR A 4 -14.03 4.64 -9.36
C THR A 4 -12.89 4.23 -10.28
N ILE A 5 -11.80 3.67 -9.74
CA ILE A 5 -10.66 3.24 -10.57
C ILE A 5 -11.03 2.01 -11.41
N ASN A 6 -11.79 1.06 -10.87
CA ASN A 6 -12.28 -0.08 -11.65
C ASN A 6 -13.22 0.35 -12.78
N TRP A 7 -14.06 1.37 -12.53
CA TRP A 7 -14.91 1.96 -13.54
C TRP A 7 -14.10 2.71 -14.61
N ILE A 8 -13.10 3.50 -14.22
CA ILE A 8 -12.18 4.20 -15.13
C ILE A 8 -11.41 3.19 -15.98
N ARG A 9 -10.92 2.09 -15.40
CA ARG A 9 -10.25 1.02 -16.14
C ARG A 9 -11.17 0.35 -17.15
N ARG A 10 -12.39 -0.02 -16.72
CA ARG A 10 -13.37 -0.68 -17.60
C ARG A 10 -13.77 0.23 -18.75
N ARG A 11 -14.06 1.51 -18.46
CA ARG A 11 -14.35 2.50 -19.49
C ARG A 11 -13.14 2.80 -20.37
N GLY A 12 -11.95 2.94 -19.80
CA GLY A 12 -10.72 3.20 -20.55
C GLY A 12 -10.39 2.07 -21.52
N LEU A 13 -10.55 0.82 -21.08
CA LEU A 13 -10.38 -0.35 -21.94
C LEU A 13 -11.43 -0.40 -23.05
N GLN A 14 -12.70 -0.12 -22.73
CA GLN A 14 -13.77 -0.02 -23.72
C GLN A 14 -13.52 1.09 -24.74
N THR A 15 -13.08 2.27 -24.30
CA THR A 15 -12.73 3.40 -25.16
C THR A 15 -11.54 3.07 -26.05
N LEU A 16 -10.52 2.38 -25.54
CA LEU A 16 -9.36 1.95 -26.32
C LEU A 16 -9.75 0.96 -27.43
N PHE A 17 -10.55 -0.06 -27.09
CA PHE A 17 -11.02 -1.01 -28.09
C PHE A 17 -11.92 -0.33 -29.12
N PHE A 18 -12.78 0.59 -28.68
CA PHE A 18 -13.65 1.34 -29.57
C PHE A 18 -12.86 2.25 -30.52
N SER A 19 -11.86 2.99 -30.01
CA SER A 19 -11.03 3.87 -30.84
C SER A 19 -10.21 3.10 -31.88
N LEU A 20 -9.63 1.96 -31.50
CA LEU A 20 -8.94 1.06 -32.43
C LEU A 20 -9.88 0.51 -33.50
N ALA A 21 -11.07 0.05 -33.11
CA ALA A 21 -12.07 -0.46 -34.05
C ALA A 21 -12.48 0.62 -35.07
N VAL A 22 -12.70 1.85 -34.63
CA VAL A 22 -13.05 2.98 -35.51
C VAL A 22 -11.94 3.31 -36.49
N VAL A 23 -10.69 3.43 -36.02
CA VAL A 23 -9.54 3.78 -36.87
C VAL A 23 -9.29 2.69 -37.91
N ILE A 24 -9.31 1.41 -37.51
CA ILE A 24 -9.13 0.28 -38.42
C ILE A 24 -10.25 0.24 -39.45
N SER A 25 -11.51 0.40 -39.02
CA SER A 25 -12.67 0.38 -39.92
C SER A 25 -12.62 1.51 -40.95
N LEU A 26 -12.20 2.72 -40.53
CA LEU A 26 -12.06 3.87 -41.42
C LEU A 26 -10.93 3.66 -42.43
N GLY A 27 -9.78 3.15 -42.00
CA GLY A 27 -8.66 2.84 -42.88
C GLY A 27 -9.02 1.79 -43.94
N LEU A 28 -9.73 0.73 -43.53
CA LEU A 28 -10.23 -0.29 -44.45
C LEU A 28 -11.24 0.29 -45.44
N LEU A 29 -12.20 1.10 -44.98
CA LEU A 29 -13.21 1.72 -45.83
C LEU A 29 -12.58 2.65 -46.88
N LEU A 30 -11.63 3.50 -46.48
CA LEU A 30 -10.90 4.37 -47.40
C LEU A 30 -10.06 3.59 -48.41
N SER A 31 -9.41 2.50 -47.97
CA SER A 31 -8.63 1.63 -48.87
C SER A 31 -9.53 0.95 -49.90
N ILE A 32 -10.69 0.41 -49.49
CA ILE A 32 -11.67 -0.21 -50.39
C ILE A 32 -12.19 0.80 -51.42
N ILE A 33 -12.52 2.02 -51.00
CA ILE A 33 -12.96 3.09 -51.91
C ILE A 33 -11.85 3.41 -52.92
N SER A 34 -10.61 3.56 -52.45
CA SER A 34 -9.44 3.88 -53.29
C SER A 34 -9.15 2.79 -54.34
N VAL A 35 -9.19 1.51 -53.93
CA VAL A 35 -9.02 0.36 -54.82
C VAL A 35 -10.14 0.33 -55.85
N SER A 36 -11.39 0.43 -55.40
CA SER A 36 -12.56 0.39 -56.29
C SER A 36 -12.48 1.49 -57.36
N TRP A 37 -12.18 2.71 -56.94
CA TRP A 37 -12.01 3.86 -57.84
C TRP A 37 -10.92 3.62 -58.89
N THR A 38 -9.78 3.06 -58.48
CA THR A 38 -8.65 2.76 -59.36
C THR A 38 -9.00 1.69 -60.38
N VAL A 39 -9.71 0.63 -59.98
CA VAL A 39 -10.13 -0.47 -60.86
C VAL A 39 -11.10 0.02 -61.94
N PHE A 40 -12.08 0.84 -61.57
CA PHE A 40 -13.06 1.38 -62.54
C PHE A 40 -12.42 2.34 -63.52
N ASN A 41 -11.62 3.31 -63.04
CA ASN A 41 -11.06 4.35 -63.92
C ASN A 41 -9.97 3.83 -64.86
N LYS A 42 -9.16 2.87 -64.42
CA LYS A 42 -8.10 2.29 -65.27
C LYS A 42 -8.56 1.06 -66.06
N SER A 43 -9.85 0.70 -65.99
CA SER A 43 -10.42 -0.48 -66.65
C SER A 43 -9.61 -1.76 -66.41
N LEU A 44 -9.03 -1.90 -65.22
CA LEU A 44 -8.13 -3.02 -64.88
C LEU A 44 -8.86 -4.37 -64.89
N TRP A 45 -10.19 -4.36 -64.80
CA TRP A 45 -11.06 -5.54 -64.95
C TRP A 45 -10.96 -6.24 -66.32
N ARG A 46 -10.34 -5.59 -67.32
CA ARG A 46 -10.10 -6.18 -68.65
C ARG A 46 -8.71 -6.80 -68.82
N GLN A 47 -7.82 -6.66 -67.83
CA GLN A 47 -6.48 -7.22 -67.89
C GLN A 47 -6.48 -8.69 -67.43
N SER A 48 -5.69 -9.53 -68.07
CA SER A 48 -5.49 -10.93 -67.66
C SER A 48 -4.65 -11.00 -66.39
N PHE A 49 -5.01 -11.92 -65.49
CA PHE A 49 -4.23 -12.19 -64.28
C PHE A 49 -2.79 -12.60 -64.62
N CYS A 50 -1.81 -11.96 -63.98
CA CYS A 50 -0.39 -12.24 -64.17
C CYS A 50 0.38 -12.09 -62.85
N LEU A 51 1.41 -12.92 -62.66
CA LEU A 51 2.26 -12.98 -61.47
C LEU A 51 3.75 -12.79 -61.79
N SER A 52 4.09 -12.30 -62.99
CA SER A 52 5.47 -11.94 -63.31
C SER A 52 5.97 -10.82 -62.41
N SER A 53 7.29 -10.72 -62.23
CA SER A 53 7.92 -9.64 -61.43
C SER A 53 7.47 -8.25 -61.89
N ASP A 54 7.35 -8.05 -63.20
CA ASP A 54 6.94 -6.77 -63.79
C ASP A 54 5.46 -6.47 -63.52
N CYS A 55 4.61 -7.50 -63.53
CA CYS A 55 3.19 -7.36 -63.21
C CYS A 55 2.97 -7.03 -61.73
N ILE A 56 3.70 -7.68 -60.82
CA ILE A 56 3.63 -7.39 -59.38
C ILE A 56 4.09 -5.96 -59.09
N LYS A 57 5.19 -5.52 -59.72
CA LYS A 57 5.70 -4.15 -59.57
C LYS A 57 4.69 -3.12 -60.09
N SER A 58 4.16 -3.32 -61.28
CA SER A 58 3.16 -2.41 -61.86
C SER A 58 1.86 -2.38 -61.03
N THR A 59 1.41 -3.53 -60.51
CA THR A 59 0.24 -3.60 -59.62
C THR A 59 0.49 -2.84 -58.33
N LYS A 60 1.67 -3.00 -57.72
CA LYS A 60 2.06 -2.24 -56.52
C LYS A 60 2.06 -0.74 -56.78
N ASP A 61 2.57 -0.29 -57.93
CA ASP A 61 2.58 1.13 -58.30
C ASP A 61 1.16 1.66 -58.57
N LEU A 62 0.28 0.84 -59.17
CA LEU A 62 -1.12 1.19 -59.42
C LEU A 62 -1.93 1.35 -58.13
N PHE A 63 -1.68 0.51 -57.12
CA PHE A 63 -2.39 0.53 -55.84
C PHE A 63 -1.59 1.18 -54.70
N ALA A 64 -0.46 1.84 -55.01
CA ALA A 64 0.42 2.44 -54.01
C ALA A 64 -0.33 3.34 -53.04
N GLY A 65 -1.22 4.21 -53.55
CA GLY A 65 -2.04 5.07 -52.70
C GLY A 65 -2.96 4.32 -51.73
N SER A 66 -3.55 3.18 -52.13
CA SER A 66 -4.40 2.37 -51.25
C SER A 66 -3.58 1.62 -50.20
N ILE A 67 -2.36 1.20 -50.56
CA ILE A 67 -1.39 0.56 -49.65
C ILE A 67 -0.87 1.59 -48.63
N ASP A 68 -0.55 2.81 -49.07
CA ASP A 68 -0.09 3.90 -48.22
C ASP A 68 -1.16 4.30 -47.19
N VAL A 69 -2.44 4.32 -47.60
CA VAL A 69 -3.56 4.52 -46.66
C VAL A 69 -3.55 3.43 -45.57
N LEU A 70 -3.46 2.15 -45.95
CA LEU A 70 -3.41 1.06 -44.96
C LEU A 70 -2.19 1.15 -44.05
N ASP A 71 -1.02 1.52 -44.58
CA ASP A 71 0.20 1.70 -43.80
C ASP A 71 0.06 2.84 -42.77
N VAL A 72 -0.48 3.99 -43.18
CA VAL A 72 -0.74 5.13 -42.28
C VAL A 72 -1.72 4.75 -41.16
N PHE A 73 -2.85 4.14 -41.50
CA PHE A 73 -3.84 3.72 -40.49
C PHE A 73 -3.33 2.61 -39.58
N SER A 74 -2.49 1.70 -40.09
CA SER A 74 -1.83 0.67 -39.29
C SER A 74 -0.85 1.30 -38.29
N LYS A 75 -0.05 2.28 -38.73
CA LYS A 75 0.86 3.03 -37.86
C LYS A 75 0.09 3.80 -36.77
N ILE A 76 -1.01 4.47 -37.12
CA ILE A 76 -1.86 5.17 -36.14
C ILE A 76 -2.43 4.18 -35.12
N SER A 77 -2.94 3.05 -35.59
CA SER A 77 -3.49 2.00 -34.71
C SER A 77 -2.43 1.44 -33.76
N ALA A 78 -1.22 1.18 -34.26
CA ALA A 78 -0.10 0.73 -33.44
C ALA A 78 0.27 1.76 -32.36
N TRP A 79 0.29 3.05 -32.69
CA TRP A 79 0.50 4.14 -31.73
C TRP A 79 -0.58 4.18 -30.64
N ILE A 80 -1.85 4.13 -31.03
CA ILE A 80 -3.00 4.11 -30.09
C ILE A 80 -2.91 2.89 -29.17
N ALA A 81 -2.65 1.70 -29.74
CA ALA A 81 -2.54 0.46 -28.98
C ALA A 81 -1.37 0.51 -27.98
N THR A 82 -0.22 1.06 -28.39
CA THR A 82 0.97 1.17 -27.53
C THR A 82 0.71 2.12 -26.35
N VAL A 83 0.27 3.35 -26.64
CA VAL A 83 0.01 4.36 -25.59
C VAL A 83 -1.13 3.90 -24.68
N GLY A 84 -2.22 3.41 -25.25
CA GLY A 84 -3.36 2.90 -24.50
C GLY A 84 -3.02 1.68 -23.64
N GLY A 85 -2.22 0.76 -24.18
CA GLY A 85 -1.72 -0.42 -23.46
C GLY A 85 -0.89 -0.03 -22.25
N ILE A 86 0.02 0.93 -22.39
CA ILE A 86 0.83 1.46 -21.27
C ILE A 86 -0.07 2.05 -20.18
N VAL A 87 -1.06 2.87 -20.55
CA VAL A 87 -1.99 3.48 -19.58
C VAL A 87 -2.80 2.43 -18.84
N VAL A 88 -3.35 1.44 -19.55
CA VAL A 88 -4.12 0.34 -18.93
C VAL A 88 -3.23 -0.49 -18.00
N ALA A 89 -2.00 -0.80 -18.42
CA ALA A 89 -1.03 -1.52 -17.60
C ALA A 89 -0.70 -0.75 -16.30
N LEU A 90 -0.46 0.55 -16.40
CA LEU A 90 -0.22 1.41 -15.23
C LEU A 90 -1.41 1.43 -14.26
N LEU A 91 -2.64 1.58 -14.77
CA LEU A 91 -3.84 1.54 -13.95
C LEU A 91 -4.03 0.17 -13.27
N SER A 92 -3.71 -0.92 -13.98
CA SER A 92 -3.75 -2.26 -13.42
C SER A 92 -2.71 -2.44 -12.30
N TYR A 93 -1.50 -1.92 -12.51
CA TYR A 93 -0.45 -1.92 -11.50
C TYR A 93 -0.87 -1.16 -10.24
N ILE A 94 -1.37 0.08 -10.36
CA ILE A 94 -1.84 0.89 -9.22
C ILE A 94 -2.95 0.18 -8.43
N ASN A 95 -3.90 -0.45 -9.11
CA ASN A 95 -4.95 -1.21 -8.43
C ASN A 95 -4.42 -2.45 -7.73
N SER A 96 -3.49 -3.16 -8.38
CA SER A 96 -2.87 -4.34 -7.81
C SER A 96 -2.08 -3.98 -6.55
N THR A 97 -1.28 -2.91 -6.59
CA THR A 97 -0.50 -2.47 -5.43
C THR A 97 -1.41 -2.00 -4.29
N ALA A 98 -2.49 -1.28 -4.57
CA ALA A 98 -3.47 -0.88 -3.56
C ALA A 98 -4.19 -2.08 -2.91
N ALA A 99 -4.56 -3.08 -3.71
CA ALA A 99 -5.16 -4.32 -3.22
C ALA A 99 -4.19 -5.12 -2.34
N THR A 100 -2.93 -5.25 -2.80
CA THR A 100 -1.86 -5.90 -2.02
C THR A 100 -1.59 -5.15 -0.72
N ALA A 101 -1.48 -3.81 -0.75
CA ALA A 101 -1.28 -2.99 0.45
C ALA A 101 -2.40 -3.19 1.48
N PHE A 102 -3.66 -3.22 1.03
CA PHE A 102 -4.80 -3.49 1.90
C PHE A 102 -4.77 -4.92 2.46
N GLY A 103 -4.48 -5.92 1.62
CA GLY A 103 -4.34 -7.31 2.06
C GLY A 103 -3.23 -7.48 3.10
N ASN A 104 -2.09 -6.82 2.90
CA ASN A 104 -0.98 -6.81 3.85
C ASN A 104 -1.37 -6.14 5.17
N HIS A 105 -2.09 -5.00 5.14
CA HIS A 105 -2.61 -4.35 6.34
C HIS A 105 -3.54 -5.25 7.15
N VAL A 106 -4.51 -5.91 6.49
CA VAL A 106 -5.44 -6.83 7.16
C VAL A 106 -4.69 -8.04 7.73
N SER A 107 -3.77 -8.63 6.96
CA SER A 107 -2.99 -9.77 7.42
C SER A 107 -2.09 -9.41 8.62
N HIS A 108 -1.34 -8.31 8.52
CA HIS A 108 -0.44 -7.86 9.57
C HIS A 108 -1.18 -7.45 10.84
N SER A 109 -2.31 -6.71 10.71
CA SER A 109 -3.13 -6.35 11.88
C SER A 109 -3.74 -7.56 12.57
N LYS A 110 -4.13 -8.60 11.83
CA LYS A 110 -4.59 -9.86 12.40
C LYS A 110 -3.48 -10.59 13.16
N ILE A 111 -2.30 -10.74 12.55
CA ILE A 111 -1.14 -11.37 13.20
C ILE A 111 -0.77 -10.62 14.48
N PHE A 112 -0.74 -9.29 14.42
CA PHE A 112 -0.48 -8.43 15.57
C PHE A 112 -1.51 -8.63 16.68
N TYR A 113 -2.81 -8.68 16.33
CA TYR A 113 -3.88 -8.91 17.27
C TYR A 113 -3.79 -10.29 17.94
N ASP A 114 -3.62 -11.34 17.13
CA ASP A 114 -3.55 -12.72 17.59
C ASP A 114 -2.33 -12.91 18.51
N TYR A 115 -1.18 -12.32 18.16
CA TYR A 115 0.03 -12.35 19.00
C TYR A 115 -0.16 -11.61 20.33
N LEU A 116 -0.65 -10.36 20.30
CA LEU A 116 -0.83 -9.59 21.53
C LEU A 116 -1.86 -10.21 22.46
N THR A 117 -2.94 -10.77 21.91
CA THR A 117 -3.95 -11.49 22.70
C THR A 117 -3.31 -12.69 23.40
N ALA A 118 -2.48 -13.46 22.69
CA ALA A 118 -1.75 -14.58 23.28
C ALA A 118 -0.73 -14.14 24.34
N GLU A 119 -0.01 -13.04 24.11
CA GLU A 119 0.91 -12.48 25.10
C GLU A 119 0.18 -11.97 26.35
N ILE A 120 -0.91 -11.23 26.21
CA ILE A 120 -1.73 -10.78 27.33
C ILE A 120 -2.25 -11.99 28.12
N GLY A 121 -2.66 -13.06 27.44
CA GLY A 121 -3.13 -14.29 28.09
C GLY A 121 -2.08 -15.06 28.90
N LYS A 122 -0.79 -14.72 28.78
CA LYS A 122 0.29 -15.30 29.60
C LYS A 122 0.51 -14.55 30.92
N ARG A 123 -0.20 -13.45 31.16
CA ARG A 123 0.03 -12.51 32.25
C ARG A 123 -1.20 -12.53 33.17
N ASP A 124 -0.97 -12.65 34.47
CA ASP A 124 -2.04 -12.91 35.44
C ASP A 124 -2.78 -11.63 35.84
N ARG A 125 -2.11 -10.47 35.77
CA ARG A 125 -2.64 -9.17 36.23
C ARG A 125 -3.04 -8.24 35.10
N LEU A 126 -2.79 -8.62 33.85
CA LEU A 126 -3.29 -7.94 32.66
C LEU A 126 -4.53 -8.62 32.09
N ASN A 127 -5.49 -7.82 31.66
CA ASN A 127 -6.69 -8.31 31.00
C ASN A 127 -6.81 -7.72 29.60
N LEU A 128 -7.47 -8.45 28.69
CA LEU A 128 -7.64 -7.98 27.32
C LEU A 128 -8.42 -6.67 27.23
N SER A 129 -9.35 -6.43 28.18
CA SER A 129 -10.14 -5.20 28.23
C SER A 129 -9.36 -3.94 28.61
N SER A 130 -8.18 -4.08 29.22
CA SER A 130 -7.32 -2.97 29.60
C SER A 130 -6.35 -2.57 28.49
N VAL A 131 -6.28 -3.34 27.40
CA VAL A 131 -5.35 -3.10 26.29
C VAL A 131 -6.11 -2.89 24.98
N ASP A 132 -6.04 -1.68 24.44
CA ASP A 132 -6.56 -1.36 23.11
C ASP A 132 -5.55 -1.77 22.03
N ILE A 133 -5.58 -3.04 21.64
CA ILE A 133 -4.66 -3.61 20.66
C ILE A 133 -4.71 -2.88 19.32
N TYR A 134 -5.90 -2.47 18.86
CA TYR A 134 -6.04 -1.77 17.59
C TYR A 134 -5.45 -0.36 17.65
N ARG A 135 -5.57 0.33 18.78
CA ARG A 135 -4.91 1.62 19.00
C ARG A 135 -3.40 1.48 19.03
N ILE A 136 -2.86 0.47 19.71
CA ILE A 136 -1.41 0.20 19.71
C ILE A 136 -0.95 -0.08 18.28
N TYR A 137 -1.68 -0.91 17.53
CA TYR A 137 -1.35 -1.21 16.12
C TYR A 137 -1.38 0.05 15.24
N ALA A 138 -2.45 0.84 15.33
CA ALA A 138 -2.59 2.07 14.56
C ALA A 138 -1.52 3.11 14.91
N LEU A 139 -1.09 3.13 16.17
CA LEU A 139 0.00 3.98 16.63
C LEU A 139 1.36 3.47 16.11
N ALA A 140 1.63 2.17 16.22
CA ALA A 140 2.88 1.54 15.77
C ALA A 140 3.04 1.61 14.25
N PHE A 141 1.98 1.36 13.48
CA PHE A 141 2.00 1.22 12.03
C PHE A 141 0.99 2.15 11.34
N GLU A 142 1.13 3.46 11.58
CA GLU A 142 0.23 4.51 11.08
C GLU A 142 -0.03 4.44 9.56
N ASN A 143 1.01 4.09 8.79
CA ASN A 143 0.96 4.02 7.32
C ASN A 143 0.72 2.60 6.77
N SER A 144 0.33 1.64 7.61
CA SER A 144 0.11 0.24 7.19
C SER A 144 -0.91 0.10 6.05
N ARG A 145 -1.92 0.96 5.99
CA ARG A 145 -2.91 1.00 4.90
C ARG A 145 -2.32 1.38 3.54
N LEU A 146 -1.16 2.04 3.53
CA LEU A 146 -0.38 2.36 2.33
C LEU A 146 0.61 1.25 1.98
N GLY A 147 0.61 0.13 2.72
CA GLY A 147 1.55 -0.97 2.56
C GLY A 147 2.89 -0.75 3.29
N VAL A 148 3.02 0.30 4.10
CA VAL A 148 4.24 0.62 4.84
C VAL A 148 4.15 0.05 6.26
N MET A 149 4.96 -0.96 6.57
CA MET A 149 4.98 -1.64 7.88
C MET A 149 6.14 -1.18 8.78
N GLN A 150 6.60 0.05 8.59
CA GLN A 150 7.64 0.65 9.43
C GLN A 150 7.06 1.21 10.73
N VAL A 151 7.88 1.19 11.78
CA VAL A 151 7.48 1.67 13.10
C VAL A 151 7.41 3.20 13.10
N SER A 152 6.24 3.74 13.44
CA SER A 152 5.99 5.18 13.39
C SER A 152 6.81 5.95 14.42
N MET A 153 7.21 7.17 14.05
CA MET A 153 7.87 8.10 14.98
C MET A 153 6.98 8.48 16.17
N LYS A 154 5.65 8.44 16.00
CA LYS A 154 4.70 8.69 17.08
C LYS A 154 4.79 7.60 18.14
N TYR A 155 4.79 6.34 17.73
CA TYR A 155 4.94 5.21 18.64
C TYR A 155 6.27 5.25 19.39
N ARG A 156 7.38 5.49 18.67
CA ARG A 156 8.71 5.69 19.29
C ARG A 156 8.71 6.85 20.30
N GLY A 157 8.02 7.94 19.98
CA GLY A 157 7.83 9.07 20.89
C GLY A 157 7.11 8.69 22.18
N ARG A 158 6.01 7.93 22.08
CA ARG A 158 5.25 7.45 23.25
C ARG A 158 6.04 6.44 24.08
N MET A 159 6.75 5.51 23.44
CA MET A 159 7.66 4.57 24.12
C MET A 159 8.77 5.29 24.89
N ARG A 160 9.38 6.32 24.30
CA ARG A 160 10.34 7.18 25.01
C ARG A 160 9.70 7.94 26.18
N GLY A 161 8.42 8.29 26.08
CA GLY A 161 7.66 8.88 27.19
C GLY A 161 7.56 7.92 28.37
N VAL A 162 7.26 6.64 28.14
CA VAL A 162 7.25 5.62 29.18
C VAL A 162 8.63 5.43 29.79
N ALA A 163 9.66 5.26 28.94
CA ALA A 163 11.05 5.14 29.40
C ALA A 163 11.48 6.32 30.28
N LYS A 164 11.13 7.54 29.88
CA LYS A 164 11.42 8.75 30.65
C LYS A 164 10.77 8.74 32.04
N VAL A 165 9.52 8.27 32.17
CA VAL A 165 8.87 8.17 33.49
C VAL A 165 9.65 7.24 34.43
N ILE A 166 10.15 6.12 33.90
CA ILE A 166 10.97 5.16 34.65
C ILE A 166 12.31 5.81 35.04
N ASP A 167 13.00 6.44 34.10
CA ASP A 167 14.30 7.10 34.34
C ASP A 167 14.19 8.24 35.35
N ASP A 168 13.18 9.10 35.22
CA ASP A 168 12.92 10.20 36.16
C ASP A 168 12.70 9.63 37.59
N SER A 169 11.95 8.53 37.70
CA SER A 169 11.71 7.86 38.98
C SER A 169 12.94 7.15 39.55
N ASN A 170 13.77 6.56 38.70
CA ASN A 170 15.07 6.01 39.09
C ASN A 170 16.02 7.09 39.62
N ALA A 171 16.07 8.25 38.95
CA ALA A 171 16.92 9.37 39.33
C ALA A 171 16.52 9.96 40.69
N LEU A 172 15.22 10.03 41.01
CA LEU A 172 14.72 10.55 42.30
C LEU A 172 15.14 9.73 43.52
N ILE A 173 15.43 8.43 43.34
CA ILE A 173 15.98 7.59 44.41
C ILE A 173 17.48 7.79 44.59
N GLN A 174 18.19 8.04 43.50
CA GLN A 174 19.65 8.26 43.53
C GLN A 174 19.99 9.67 44.01
N SER A 175 19.12 10.66 43.75
CA SER A 175 19.30 12.02 44.24
C SER A 175 18.98 12.11 45.73
N ALA A 176 19.89 12.66 46.53
CA ALA A 176 19.62 13.07 47.92
C ALA A 176 18.71 14.33 47.99
N SER A 177 17.74 14.44 47.07
CA SER A 177 16.86 15.59 46.94
C SER A 177 15.76 15.55 48.01
N VAL A 178 15.34 16.73 48.47
CA VAL A 178 14.33 16.90 49.54
C VAL A 178 12.96 16.32 49.14
N ASP A 179 12.66 16.26 47.84
CA ASP A 179 11.36 15.78 47.34
C ASP A 179 11.27 14.25 47.17
N GLY A 180 12.40 13.54 47.10
CA GLY A 180 12.48 12.08 47.09
C GLY A 180 11.59 11.36 46.04
N PHE A 181 11.58 10.04 46.08
CA PHE A 181 10.67 9.25 45.26
C PHE A 181 9.27 9.19 45.89
N ARG A 182 8.26 9.71 45.17
CA ARG A 182 6.86 9.66 45.57
C ARG A 182 6.09 8.67 44.70
N PHE A 183 5.69 7.54 45.30
CA PHE A 183 5.01 6.45 44.60
C PHE A 183 3.73 6.91 43.87
N LYS A 184 2.87 7.70 44.53
CA LYS A 184 1.62 8.18 43.93
C LYS A 184 1.86 9.02 42.67
N ASP A 185 2.90 9.85 42.70
CA ASP A 185 3.25 10.71 41.56
C ASP A 185 3.83 9.89 40.41
N HIS A 186 4.66 8.89 40.71
CA HIS A 186 5.14 7.92 39.72
C HIS A 186 3.97 7.15 39.08
N GLN A 187 3.11 6.54 39.90
CA GLN A 187 1.96 5.78 39.44
C GLN A 187 1.07 6.62 38.52
N HIS A 188 0.78 7.88 38.89
CA HIS A 188 -0.03 8.76 38.07
C HIS A 188 0.63 9.07 36.71
N ARG A 189 1.92 9.43 36.70
CA ARG A 189 2.67 9.69 35.46
C ARG A 189 2.72 8.46 34.56
N LEU A 190 2.94 7.28 35.13
CA LEU A 190 3.02 6.03 34.36
C LEU A 190 1.66 5.64 33.76
N ILE A 191 0.58 5.76 34.54
CA ILE A 191 -0.79 5.52 34.04
C ILE A 191 -1.09 6.40 32.83
N ILE A 192 -0.72 7.69 32.89
CA ILE A 192 -0.92 8.63 31.77
C ILE A 192 -0.09 8.20 30.55
N ALA A 193 1.21 7.91 30.75
CA ALA A 193 2.10 7.52 29.65
C ALA A 193 1.66 6.23 28.95
N LEU A 194 1.14 5.26 29.72
CA LEU A 194 0.60 4.00 29.18
C LEU A 194 -0.76 4.19 28.51
N ALA A 195 -1.61 5.07 29.03
CA ALA A 195 -2.90 5.39 28.40
C ALA A 195 -2.71 6.00 27.00
N ASP A 196 -1.64 6.79 26.80
CA ASP A 196 -1.29 7.32 25.48
C ASP A 196 -0.96 6.22 24.46
N LEU A 197 -0.32 5.13 24.91
CA LEU A 197 -0.05 3.93 24.10
C LEU A 197 -1.31 3.10 23.84
N GLY A 198 -2.34 3.22 24.68
CA GLY A 198 -3.56 2.41 24.61
C GLY A 198 -3.69 1.35 25.70
N ILE A 199 -2.86 1.42 26.76
CA ILE A 199 -2.91 0.54 27.92
C ILE A 199 -3.54 1.31 29.08
N LYS A 200 -4.69 0.85 29.57
CA LYS A 200 -5.46 1.48 30.65
C LYS A 200 -5.16 0.78 31.98
N LEU A 201 -4.44 1.48 32.85
CA LEU A 201 -4.21 1.03 34.22
C LEU A 201 -5.03 1.84 35.21
N THR A 202 -5.40 1.22 36.33
CA THR A 202 -6.03 1.88 37.47
C THR A 202 -5.01 2.11 38.58
N THR A 203 -5.31 3.03 39.48
CA THR A 203 -4.53 3.19 40.71
C THR A 203 -4.70 1.97 41.59
N GLN A 204 -3.59 1.45 42.10
CA GLN A 204 -3.54 0.26 42.96
C GLN A 204 -2.57 0.47 44.13
N PRO A 205 -2.64 -0.37 45.18
CA PRO A 205 -1.61 -0.42 46.21
C PRO A 205 -0.22 -0.64 45.61
N ARG A 206 0.81 -0.22 46.36
CA ARG A 206 2.18 -0.16 45.86
C ARG A 206 2.70 -1.47 45.28
N ILE A 207 2.53 -2.56 46.02
CA ILE A 207 3.03 -3.88 45.63
C ILE A 207 2.31 -4.35 44.37
N ASP A 208 0.97 -4.31 44.37
CA ASP A 208 0.17 -4.75 43.23
C ASP A 208 0.47 -3.96 41.96
N PHE A 209 0.64 -2.64 42.09
CA PHE A 209 0.96 -1.79 40.95
C PHE A 209 2.33 -2.14 40.34
N PHE A 210 3.33 -2.45 41.18
CA PHE A 210 4.65 -2.83 40.71
C PHE A 210 4.67 -4.19 40.00
N GLU A 211 3.80 -5.11 40.37
CA GLU A 211 3.64 -6.40 39.67
C GLU A 211 2.92 -6.20 38.33
N VAL A 212 1.87 -5.36 38.29
CA VAL A 212 1.19 -4.97 37.03
C VAL A 212 2.18 -4.27 36.09
N GLU A 213 2.99 -3.36 36.61
CA GLU A 213 4.00 -2.63 35.85
C GLU A 213 5.01 -3.58 35.17
N GLU A 214 5.50 -4.58 35.89
CA GLU A 214 6.43 -5.58 35.37
C GLU A 214 5.80 -6.39 34.22
N GLU A 215 4.55 -6.80 34.37
CA GLU A 215 3.81 -7.49 33.30
C GLU A 215 3.62 -6.60 32.06
N VAL A 216 3.31 -5.30 32.25
CA VAL A 216 3.18 -4.33 31.15
C VAL A 216 4.50 -4.13 30.43
N PHE A 217 5.61 -3.96 31.15
CA PHE A 217 6.92 -3.79 30.53
C PHE A 217 7.33 -5.03 29.75
N GLY A 218 7.12 -6.22 30.33
CA GLY A 218 7.32 -7.47 29.61
C GLY A 218 6.45 -7.57 28.36
N LEU A 219 5.21 -7.07 28.37
CA LEU A 219 4.33 -7.05 27.19
C LEU A 219 4.88 -6.13 26.10
N LEU A 220 5.32 -4.92 26.48
CA LEU A 220 5.87 -3.93 25.56
C LEU A 220 7.19 -4.42 24.94
N ASP A 221 8.06 -5.04 25.74
CA ASP A 221 9.31 -5.62 25.24
C ASP A 221 9.03 -6.78 24.28
N ALA A 222 8.10 -7.69 24.62
CA ALA A 222 7.71 -8.79 23.74
C ALA A 222 7.12 -8.30 22.41
N LEU A 223 6.32 -7.23 22.45
CA LEU A 223 5.79 -6.58 21.25
C LEU A 223 6.92 -5.98 20.41
N ASN A 224 7.80 -5.18 21.01
CA ASN A 224 8.87 -4.47 20.31
C ASN A 224 9.86 -5.44 19.67
N ASN A 225 10.18 -6.54 20.35
CA ASN A 225 11.10 -7.55 19.84
C ASN A 225 10.58 -8.24 18.58
N VAL A 226 9.27 -8.50 18.50
CA VAL A 226 8.67 -9.21 17.36
C VAL A 226 8.29 -8.28 16.22
N PHE A 227 7.76 -7.09 16.53
CA PHE A 227 7.16 -6.21 15.51
C PHE A 227 8.00 -4.97 15.19
N CYS A 228 9.05 -4.68 15.95
CA CYS A 228 9.91 -3.50 15.77
C CYS A 228 11.38 -3.86 15.54
N SER A 229 11.68 -5.08 15.08
CA SER A 229 13.06 -5.61 14.98
C SER A 229 13.92 -4.86 13.95
N GLU A 230 13.34 -4.40 12.84
CA GLU A 230 14.04 -3.61 11.82
C GLU A 230 14.26 -2.15 12.23
N ASP A 231 13.48 -1.69 13.21
CA ASP A 231 13.40 -0.30 13.68
C ASP A 231 13.46 -0.29 15.22
N PRO A 232 14.59 -0.72 15.82
CA PRO A 232 14.63 -1.06 17.23
C PRO A 232 14.29 0.13 18.11
N ILE A 233 13.23 -0.05 18.89
CA ILE A 233 12.94 0.79 20.04
C ILE A 233 13.84 0.28 21.15
N GLY A 234 14.70 1.15 21.68
CA GLY A 234 15.59 0.77 22.79
C GLY A 234 14.79 0.14 23.93
N PRO A 235 15.37 -0.82 24.67
CA PRO A 235 14.68 -1.51 25.76
C PRO A 235 14.22 -0.49 26.80
N LEU A 236 13.12 -0.82 27.49
CA LEU A 236 12.71 -0.02 28.64
C LEU A 236 13.80 -0.05 29.72
N PRO A 237 14.07 1.09 30.41
CA PRO A 237 15.03 1.12 31.50
C PRO A 237 14.64 0.14 32.62
N GLN A 238 15.65 -0.48 33.25
CA GLN A 238 15.38 -1.32 34.42
C GLN A 238 14.87 -0.47 35.59
N ARG A 239 13.84 -0.97 36.27
CA ARG A 239 13.30 -0.35 37.47
C ARG A 239 14.27 -0.51 38.65
N ASN A 240 14.75 0.61 39.18
CA ASN A 240 15.55 0.68 40.40
C ASN A 240 14.73 1.15 41.61
N TYR A 241 13.52 1.65 41.39
CA TYR A 241 12.61 2.05 42.45
C TYR A 241 11.85 0.89 43.09
N ARG A 242 11.61 1.04 44.39
CA ARG A 242 10.90 0.12 45.28
C ARG A 242 9.91 0.89 46.11
#